data_AF-A0A0X3NV11-F1
#
_entry.id   AF-A0A0X3NV11-F1
#
_cell.length_a   1.000
_cell.length_b   1.000
_cell.length_c   1.000
_cell.angle_alpha   90.00
_cell.angle_beta   90.00
_cell.angle_gamma   90.00
#
_symmetry.space_group_name_H-M   'P 1'
#
loop_
_entity.id
_entity.type
_entity.pdbx_description
1 polymer ?
#
loop_
_entity_poly.entity_id
_entity_poly.type
_entity_poly.pdbx_seq_one_letter_code
_entity_poly.pdbx_strand_id
1 'polypeptide(L)'
;MTKKTGVRKRGVYSGASVTENAPTCYHGAKLLFEEKTTKIHTYRCAGFRTARACRKDAEACTSYRLKRMTSALHLCTLPQGDRCYCHTCNLLFARSVGLKDHLGHNFVSGLAKGILRRPSYLLEPLQLSSAHAQIFFSLDWLNFLVAVFHDLGVRNVLCVGAPRLFDFLRIHTEDKYDVTTFLLDIDARLFYAPEVFAQFNMLNGHFFEEDTGCAAISTFFEACNGRSIIFCDPPFSVMLQPLMVALTSLMESMKKNGTGEFLRGYIPFIFFRKL
;
A
#
# COMPACT_ATOMS: atom_id res chain seq x y z
N MET A 1 -10.58 34.67 -28.94
CA MET A 1 -10.49 33.19 -28.89
C MET A 1 -10.94 32.70 -27.52
N THR A 2 -12.20 32.29 -27.41
CA THR A 2 -12.81 31.84 -26.16
C THR A 2 -12.34 30.41 -25.83
N LYS A 3 -11.57 30.25 -24.74
CA LYS A 3 -11.22 28.95 -24.17
C LYS A 3 -12.51 28.28 -23.70
N LYS A 4 -13.01 27.29 -24.44
CA LYS A 4 -14.04 26.37 -23.96
C LYS A 4 -13.48 25.58 -22.80
N THR A 5 -13.84 25.98 -21.58
CA THR A 5 -13.67 25.16 -20.38
C THR A 5 -14.54 23.92 -20.54
N GLY A 6 -13.93 22.81 -20.97
CA GLY A 6 -14.61 21.52 -21.06
C GLY A 6 -15.13 21.12 -19.68
N VAL A 7 -16.45 21.07 -19.53
CA VAL A 7 -17.12 20.52 -18.35
C VAL A 7 -16.61 19.10 -18.15
N ARG A 8 -15.98 18.86 -16.99
CA ARG A 8 -15.44 17.55 -16.60
C ARG A 8 -16.62 16.57 -16.45
N LYS A 9 -16.96 15.83 -17.51
CA LYS A 9 -18.02 14.80 -17.46
C LYS A 9 -17.60 13.71 -16.47
N ARG A 10 -18.34 13.55 -15.37
CA ARG A 10 -18.19 12.39 -14.48
C ARG A 10 -18.62 11.14 -15.25
N GLY A 11 -17.84 10.06 -15.14
CA GLY A 11 -18.23 8.72 -15.61
C GLY A 11 -18.13 8.49 -17.12
N VAL A 12 -16.95 8.71 -17.72
CA VAL A 12 -16.66 8.42 -19.15
C VAL A 12 -16.73 6.93 -19.49
N TYR A 13 -16.43 6.05 -18.53
CA TYR A 13 -16.35 4.60 -18.74
C TYR A 13 -17.55 3.85 -18.17
N SER A 14 -18.04 2.84 -18.90
CA SER A 14 -19.12 1.93 -18.45
C SER A 14 -18.59 0.90 -17.45
N GLY A 15 -17.33 0.50 -17.56
CA GLY A 15 -16.69 -0.47 -16.68
C GLY A 15 -15.17 -0.52 -16.86
N ALA A 16 -14.53 -1.27 -15.97
CA ALA A 16 -13.12 -1.63 -16.06
C ALA A 16 -12.95 -3.09 -15.63
N SER A 17 -12.22 -3.88 -16.41
CA SER A 17 -11.97 -5.29 -16.10
C SER A 17 -10.50 -5.67 -16.32
N VAL A 18 -10.06 -6.70 -15.60
CA VAL A 18 -8.83 -7.43 -15.93
C VAL A 18 -9.20 -8.44 -17.01
N THR A 19 -8.39 -8.57 -18.06
CA THR A 19 -8.60 -9.52 -19.14
C THR A 19 -7.39 -10.43 -19.30
N GLU A 20 -7.62 -11.65 -19.78
CA GLU A 20 -6.53 -12.54 -20.19
C GLU A 20 -5.69 -11.86 -21.28
N ASN A 21 -4.36 -12.00 -21.17
CA ASN A 21 -3.38 -11.40 -22.10
C ASN A 21 -3.42 -9.86 -22.18
N ALA A 22 -3.90 -9.18 -21.13
CA ALA A 22 -3.84 -7.73 -21.07
C ALA A 22 -2.39 -7.22 -21.18
N PRO A 23 -2.13 -6.15 -21.97
CA PRO A 23 -0.80 -5.55 -22.02
C PRO A 23 -0.38 -5.07 -20.64
N THR A 24 0.89 -5.21 -20.31
CA THR A 24 1.42 -4.87 -19.00
C THR A 24 2.01 -3.44 -18.97
N CYS A 25 2.18 -2.94 -17.76
CA CYS A 25 3.07 -1.82 -17.43
C CYS A 25 3.86 -2.20 -16.16
N TYR A 26 4.66 -1.27 -15.64
CA TYR A 26 5.38 -1.47 -14.38
C TYR A 26 4.46 -1.86 -13.21
N HIS A 27 3.20 -1.43 -13.22
CA HIS A 27 2.21 -1.72 -12.18
C HIS A 27 1.37 -2.98 -12.45
N GLY A 28 1.87 -3.89 -13.28
CA GLY A 28 1.20 -5.14 -13.67
C GLY A 28 0.27 -5.01 -14.90
N ALA A 29 -0.63 -5.97 -15.04
CA ALA A 29 -1.62 -6.04 -16.12
C ALA A 29 -2.50 -4.78 -16.15
N LYS A 30 -2.70 -4.20 -17.33
CA LYS A 30 -3.58 -3.04 -17.52
C LYS A 30 -5.05 -3.47 -17.45
N LEU A 31 -5.91 -2.55 -17.02
CA LEU A 31 -7.35 -2.73 -17.06
C LEU A 31 -7.88 -2.32 -18.44
N LEU A 32 -8.83 -3.10 -18.96
CA LEU A 32 -9.60 -2.76 -20.14
C LEU A 32 -10.75 -1.82 -19.75
N PHE A 33 -10.77 -0.63 -20.33
CA PHE A 33 -11.84 0.35 -20.14
C PHE A 33 -12.70 0.46 -21.38
N GLU A 34 -14.02 0.39 -21.21
CA GLU A 34 -14.99 0.64 -22.26
C GLU A 34 -15.60 2.04 -22.08
N GLU A 35 -15.48 2.90 -23.10
CA GLU A 35 -16.10 4.23 -23.09
C GLU A 35 -17.61 4.15 -23.35
N LYS A 36 -18.41 4.82 -22.50
CA LYS A 36 -19.88 4.70 -22.53
C LYS A 36 -20.51 5.06 -23.88
N THR A 37 -20.00 6.11 -24.52
CA THR A 37 -20.61 6.69 -25.73
C THR A 37 -20.12 6.05 -27.01
N THR A 38 -18.82 5.78 -27.10
CA THR A 38 -18.19 5.31 -28.34
C THR A 38 -18.05 3.78 -28.36
N LYS A 39 -18.19 3.12 -27.20
CA LYS A 39 -17.90 1.69 -27.02
C LYS A 39 -16.45 1.33 -27.37
N ILE A 40 -15.56 2.32 -27.43
CA ILE A 40 -14.15 2.12 -27.67
C ILE A 40 -13.52 1.50 -26.43
N HIS A 41 -12.73 0.46 -26.66
CA HIS A 41 -11.99 -0.25 -25.65
C HIS A 41 -10.55 0.29 -25.60
N THR A 42 -10.07 0.65 -24.40
CA THR A 42 -8.70 1.12 -24.19
C THR A 42 -8.08 0.50 -22.96
N TYR A 43 -6.82 0.06 -23.07
CA TYR A 43 -6.06 -0.41 -21.92
C TYR A 43 -5.41 0.75 -21.18
N ARG A 44 -5.56 0.79 -19.85
CA ARG A 44 -4.91 1.80 -19.00
C ARG A 44 -4.32 1.16 -17.74
N CYS A 45 -3.31 1.82 -17.17
CA CYS A 45 -2.69 1.39 -15.92
C CYS A 45 -3.75 1.23 -14.83
N ALA A 46 -3.66 0.14 -14.07
CA ALA A 46 -4.55 -0.13 -12.94
C ALA A 46 -4.27 0.85 -11.79
N GLY A 47 -3.01 1.05 -11.41
CA GLY A 47 -2.64 1.90 -10.27
C GLY A 47 -2.73 3.42 -10.53
N PHE A 48 -2.67 3.86 -11.80
CA PHE A 48 -2.51 5.28 -12.13
C PHE A 48 -3.47 5.76 -13.20
N ARG A 49 -4.15 6.89 -12.90
CA ARG A 49 -5.16 7.49 -13.78
C ARG A 49 -4.65 7.96 -15.14
N THR A 50 -3.37 8.31 -15.25
CA THR A 50 -2.78 8.85 -16.49
C THR A 50 -1.50 8.11 -16.84
N ALA A 51 -1.23 7.97 -18.14
CA ALA A 51 0.02 7.37 -18.63
C ALA A 51 1.26 8.16 -18.16
N ARG A 52 1.16 9.48 -18.02
CA ARG A 52 2.24 10.31 -17.48
C ARG A 52 2.54 9.97 -16.01
N ALA A 53 1.51 9.83 -15.18
CA ALA A 53 1.69 9.46 -13.78
C ALA A 53 2.26 8.05 -13.63
N CYS A 54 1.76 7.09 -14.42
CA CYS A 54 2.30 5.73 -14.49
C CYS A 54 3.80 5.73 -14.85
N ARG A 55 4.21 6.46 -15.90
CA ARG A 55 5.64 6.54 -16.28
C ARG A 55 6.50 7.20 -15.20
N LYS A 56 6.06 8.33 -14.66
CA LYS A 56 6.81 9.05 -13.61
C LYS A 56 7.01 8.18 -12.38
N ASP A 57 6.00 7.42 -11.99
CA ASP A 57 6.10 6.51 -10.85
C ASP A 57 7.00 5.31 -11.17
N ALA A 58 6.91 4.72 -12.36
CA ALA A 58 7.79 3.65 -12.79
C ALA A 58 9.27 4.08 -12.83
N GLU A 59 9.56 5.29 -13.31
CA GLU A 59 10.90 5.88 -13.31
C GLU A 59 11.40 6.11 -11.87
N ALA A 60 10.56 6.67 -11.00
CA ALA A 60 10.89 6.88 -9.59
C ALA A 60 11.15 5.56 -8.86
N CYS A 61 10.32 4.55 -9.09
CA CYS A 61 10.47 3.23 -8.48
C CYS A 61 11.74 2.53 -9.00
N THR A 62 11.99 2.58 -10.31
CA THR A 62 13.23 2.04 -10.88
C THR A 62 14.46 2.73 -10.28
N SER A 63 14.40 4.05 -10.11
CA SER A 63 15.47 4.80 -9.45
C SER A 63 15.66 4.40 -7.98
N TYR A 64 14.57 4.13 -7.25
CA TYR A 64 14.64 3.63 -5.87
C TYR A 64 15.37 2.28 -5.82
N ARG A 65 14.99 1.32 -6.66
CA ARG A 65 15.56 -0.02 -6.69
C ARG A 65 17.04 -0.04 -7.07
N LEU A 66 17.45 0.86 -7.97
CA LEU A 66 18.85 0.96 -8.40
C LEU A 66 19.76 1.61 -7.35
N LYS A 67 19.21 2.42 -6.43
CA LYS A 67 19.99 3.05 -5.37
C LYS A 67 20.22 2.06 -4.24
N ARG A 68 21.44 2.03 -3.69
CA ARG A 68 21.78 1.18 -2.54
C ARG A 68 20.99 1.63 -1.33
N MET A 69 19.89 0.94 -1.04
CA MET A 69 19.11 1.17 0.17
C MET A 69 19.81 0.55 1.36
N THR A 70 19.94 1.33 2.43
CA THR A 70 20.23 0.77 3.74
C THR A 70 18.94 0.24 4.32
N SER A 71 18.88 -1.04 4.70
CA SER A 71 17.67 -1.59 5.30
C SER A 71 17.40 -0.95 6.67
N ALA A 72 16.12 -0.84 7.05
CA ALA A 72 15.73 -0.36 8.37
C ALA A 72 16.35 -1.20 9.51
N LEU A 73 16.48 -2.51 9.29
CA LEU A 73 17.13 -3.44 10.21
C LEU A 73 18.61 -3.10 10.41
N HIS A 74 19.33 -2.84 9.33
CA HIS A 74 20.73 -2.42 9.43
C HIS A 74 20.86 -1.06 10.13
N LEU A 75 20.04 -0.07 9.80
CA LEU A 75 20.07 1.21 10.51
C LEU A 75 19.81 1.08 12.01
N CYS A 76 19.00 0.10 12.44
CA CYS A 76 18.75 -0.16 13.86
C CYS A 76 20.00 -0.64 14.63
N THR A 77 21.06 -1.12 13.95
CA THR A 77 22.33 -1.50 14.59
C THR A 77 23.28 -0.31 14.75
N LEU A 78 23.10 0.77 13.98
CA LEU A 78 23.94 1.96 14.02
C LEU A 78 23.56 2.90 15.19
N PRO A 79 24.45 3.83 15.59
CA PRO A 79 24.13 4.90 16.53
C PRO A 79 22.95 5.74 16.04
N GLN A 80 22.14 6.29 16.94
CA GLN A 80 20.93 7.05 16.56
C GLN A 80 21.25 8.23 15.62
N GLY A 81 22.33 8.97 15.89
CA GLY A 81 22.79 10.09 15.06
C GLY A 81 23.12 9.73 13.60
N ASP A 82 23.37 8.46 13.33
CA ASP A 82 23.70 7.96 11.99
C ASP A 82 22.49 7.53 11.18
N ARG A 83 21.31 7.41 11.79
CA ARG A 83 20.11 6.91 11.12
C ARG A 83 19.36 8.05 10.44
N CYS A 84 19.33 8.04 9.11
CA CYS A 84 18.71 9.10 8.33
C CYS A 84 17.67 8.57 7.34
N TYR A 85 16.70 9.44 7.03
CA TYR A 85 15.75 9.25 5.94
C TYR A 85 15.71 10.51 5.08
N CYS A 86 15.92 10.35 3.77
CA CYS A 86 15.89 11.43 2.81
C CYS A 86 14.53 11.50 2.11
N HIS A 87 13.77 12.58 2.31
CA HIS A 87 12.49 12.82 1.63
C HIS A 87 12.66 13.13 0.15
N THR A 88 13.78 13.73 -0.26
CA THR A 88 14.08 13.98 -1.68
C THR A 88 14.33 12.69 -2.45
N CYS A 89 15.06 11.75 -1.84
CA CYS A 89 15.39 10.47 -2.48
C CYS A 89 14.37 9.37 -2.19
N ASN A 90 13.57 9.52 -1.13
CA ASN A 90 12.76 8.47 -0.51
C ASN A 90 13.58 7.25 -0.05
N LEU A 91 14.74 7.47 0.58
CA LEU A 91 15.65 6.39 0.98
C LEU A 91 16.14 6.54 2.42
N LEU A 92 16.32 5.39 3.06
CA LEU A 92 17.09 5.24 4.28
C LEU A 92 18.59 5.19 3.97
N PHE A 93 19.39 5.92 4.75
CA PHE A 93 20.84 5.92 4.63
C PHE A 93 21.53 6.14 5.97
N ALA A 94 22.76 5.62 6.08
CA ALA A 94 23.64 5.90 7.21
C ALA A 94 24.40 7.22 6.97
N ARG A 95 24.35 8.15 7.93
CA ARG A 95 25.00 9.47 7.82
C ARG A 95 26.50 9.34 7.54
N SER A 96 27.19 8.46 8.27
CA SER A 96 28.63 8.23 8.15
C SER A 96 29.08 7.80 6.76
N VAL A 97 28.21 7.17 5.97
CA VAL A 97 28.53 6.66 4.63
C VAL A 97 27.95 7.54 3.53
N GLY A 98 26.68 7.94 3.67
CA GLY A 98 25.91 8.54 2.58
C GLY A 98 25.79 10.06 2.60
N LEU A 99 26.30 10.77 3.62
CA LEU A 99 26.02 12.20 3.77
C LEU A 99 26.38 13.03 2.53
N LYS A 100 27.47 12.69 1.82
CA LYS A 100 27.92 13.40 0.62
C LYS A 100 26.87 13.37 -0.51
N ASP A 101 26.21 12.24 -0.70
CA ASP A 101 25.17 12.06 -1.74
C ASP A 101 23.83 12.72 -1.36
N HIS A 102 23.71 13.17 -0.10
CA HIS A 102 22.51 13.78 0.46
C HIS A 102 22.71 15.26 0.85
N LEU A 103 23.83 15.87 0.47
CA LEU A 103 24.04 17.30 0.66
C LEU A 103 23.03 18.11 -0.16
N GLY A 104 22.33 19.04 0.48
CA GLY A 104 21.29 19.85 -0.15
C GLY A 104 19.94 19.14 -0.35
N HIS A 105 19.81 17.87 0.05
CA HIS A 105 18.52 17.19 0.08
C HIS A 105 17.74 17.49 1.37
N ASN A 106 16.42 17.34 1.32
CA ASN A 106 15.59 17.35 2.50
C ASN A 106 15.66 15.97 3.17
N PHE A 107 16.35 15.88 4.31
CA PHE A 107 16.44 14.65 5.08
C PHE A 107 16.36 14.90 6.58
N VAL A 108 15.86 13.90 7.30
CA VAL A 108 15.85 13.85 8.76
C VAL A 108 16.92 12.89 9.25
N SER A 109 17.49 13.19 10.42
CA SER A 109 18.53 12.39 11.07
C SER A 109 18.17 12.09 12.51
N GLY A 110 18.88 11.16 13.14
CA GLY A 110 18.62 10.87 14.56
C GLY A 110 17.42 9.96 14.75
N LEU A 111 17.07 9.14 13.76
CA LEU A 111 15.83 8.35 13.80
C LEU A 111 15.86 7.30 14.93
N ALA A 112 14.85 7.35 15.79
CA ALA A 112 14.64 6.32 16.81
C ALA A 112 14.32 4.97 16.14
N LYS A 113 14.73 3.85 16.76
CA LYS A 113 14.44 2.49 16.25
C LYS A 113 12.94 2.27 16.06
N GLY A 114 12.12 2.80 16.98
CA GLY A 114 10.67 2.72 16.88
C GLY A 114 10.13 3.37 15.61
N ILE A 115 10.69 4.48 15.13
CA ILE A 115 10.25 5.12 13.87
C ILE A 115 10.66 4.28 12.65
N LEU A 116 11.84 3.65 12.68
CA LEU A 116 12.28 2.77 11.58
C LEU A 116 11.42 1.50 11.45
N ARG A 117 10.76 1.08 12.52
CA ARG A 117 9.76 0.00 12.49
C ARG A 117 8.37 0.48 12.06
N ARG A 118 8.18 1.78 11.90
CA ARG A 118 6.88 2.44 11.65
C ARG A 118 6.96 3.52 10.56
N PRO A 119 7.31 3.13 9.32
CA PRO A 119 7.46 4.02 8.18
C PRO A 119 6.26 4.95 7.98
N SER A 120 5.02 4.53 8.25
CA SER A 120 3.87 5.41 8.01
C SER A 120 3.91 6.68 8.87
N TYR A 121 4.56 6.66 10.05
CA TYR A 121 4.73 7.84 10.92
C TYR A 121 5.89 8.75 10.50
N LEU A 122 6.78 8.26 9.64
CA LEU A 122 7.89 9.03 9.09
C LEU A 122 7.55 9.66 7.74
N LEU A 123 6.82 8.92 6.91
CA LEU A 123 6.53 9.29 5.53
C LEU A 123 5.40 10.31 5.49
N GLU A 124 5.62 11.40 4.77
CA GLU A 124 4.54 12.31 4.43
C GLU A 124 3.51 11.59 3.54
N PRO A 125 2.20 11.80 3.78
CA PRO A 125 1.17 11.26 2.91
C PRO A 125 1.39 11.72 1.48
N LEU A 126 1.15 10.85 0.50
CA LEU A 126 1.22 11.20 -0.93
C LEU A 126 0.06 12.11 -1.35
N GLN A 127 -0.02 13.33 -0.83
CA GLN A 127 -1.08 14.28 -1.17
C GLN A 127 -1.03 14.75 -2.64
N LEU A 128 0.06 14.46 -3.34
CA LEU A 128 0.42 15.09 -4.60
C LEU A 128 -0.25 14.53 -5.86
N SER A 129 -1.11 13.52 -5.78
CA SER A 129 -1.91 13.17 -6.97
C SER A 129 -3.20 12.42 -6.65
N SER A 130 -4.18 12.62 -7.54
CA SER A 130 -5.45 11.88 -7.58
C SER A 130 -5.32 10.34 -7.67
N ALA A 131 -4.10 9.80 -7.73
CA ALA A 131 -3.77 8.37 -7.76
C ALA A 131 -3.39 7.81 -6.38
N HIS A 132 -2.86 8.63 -5.46
CA HIS A 132 -2.38 8.19 -4.15
C HIS A 132 -3.10 8.90 -3.01
N ALA A 133 -4.44 8.95 -3.03
CA ALA A 133 -5.24 9.63 -2.01
C ALA A 133 -5.13 8.93 -0.63
N GLN A 134 -3.96 9.03 -0.02
CA GLN A 134 -3.61 8.47 1.27
C GLN A 134 -3.96 9.51 2.32
N ILE A 135 -5.09 9.31 2.96
CA ILE A 135 -5.48 10.05 4.15
C ILE A 135 -5.40 9.06 5.30
N PHE A 136 -4.51 9.34 6.25
CA PHE A 136 -4.32 8.48 7.40
C PHE A 136 -5.48 8.60 8.38
N PHE A 137 -5.80 7.49 9.04
CA PHE A 137 -6.79 7.45 10.10
C PHE A 137 -6.33 8.25 11.33
N SER A 138 -7.28 8.89 12.02
CA SER A 138 -7.03 9.55 13.29
C SER A 138 -6.76 8.51 14.38
N LEU A 139 -6.11 8.96 15.47
CA LEU A 139 -5.80 8.10 16.61
C LEU A 139 -7.07 7.51 17.26
N ASP A 140 -8.11 8.33 17.43
CA ASP A 140 -9.38 7.89 18.02
C ASP A 140 -10.04 6.79 17.19
N TRP A 141 -10.00 6.94 15.87
CA TRP A 141 -10.59 5.96 14.96
C TRP A 141 -9.81 4.63 14.97
N LEU A 142 -8.47 4.70 15.04
CA LEU A 142 -7.62 3.52 15.18
C LEU A 142 -7.88 2.79 16.50
N ASN A 143 -7.99 3.53 17.61
CA ASN A 143 -8.35 2.96 18.91
C ASN A 143 -9.71 2.25 18.86
N PHE A 144 -10.72 2.90 18.28
CA PHE A 144 -12.04 2.29 18.08
C PHE A 144 -11.95 1.00 17.24
N LEU A 145 -11.24 1.02 16.12
CA LEU A 145 -11.13 -0.15 15.25
C LEU A 145 -10.44 -1.32 15.95
N VAL A 146 -9.39 -1.06 16.73
CA VAL A 146 -8.70 -2.09 17.53
C VAL A 146 -9.61 -2.67 18.61
N ALA A 147 -10.42 -1.85 19.28
CA ALA A 147 -11.43 -2.35 20.22
C ALA A 147 -12.46 -3.25 19.52
N VAL A 148 -12.92 -2.88 18.32
CA VAL A 148 -13.81 -3.72 17.52
C VAL A 148 -13.15 -5.04 17.13
N PHE A 149 -11.89 -5.02 16.69
CA PHE A 149 -11.15 -6.25 16.37
C PHE A 149 -10.99 -7.15 17.59
N HIS A 150 -10.70 -6.55 18.74
CA HIS A 150 -10.60 -7.24 20.03
C HIS A 150 -11.92 -7.94 20.40
N ASP A 151 -13.03 -7.21 20.38
CA ASP A 151 -14.35 -7.73 20.77
C ASP A 151 -14.86 -8.80 19.79
N LEU A 152 -14.48 -8.66 18.51
CA LEU A 152 -14.70 -9.69 17.51
C LEU A 152 -13.69 -10.85 17.61
N GLY A 153 -12.72 -10.84 18.52
CA GLY A 153 -11.74 -11.92 18.66
C GLY A 153 -10.84 -12.12 17.43
N VAL A 154 -10.60 -11.07 16.64
CA VAL A 154 -9.77 -11.09 15.44
C VAL A 154 -8.31 -11.27 15.83
N ARG A 155 -7.66 -12.31 15.28
CA ARG A 155 -6.24 -12.62 15.51
C ARG A 155 -5.34 -12.33 14.32
N ASN A 156 -5.91 -12.23 13.11
CA ASN A 156 -5.12 -11.98 11.91
C ASN A 156 -5.72 -10.81 11.11
N VAL A 157 -4.89 -9.84 10.74
CA VAL A 157 -5.30 -8.67 9.97
C VAL A 157 -4.41 -8.51 8.73
N LEU A 158 -4.97 -8.77 7.55
CA LEU A 158 -4.35 -8.38 6.28
C LEU A 158 -4.72 -6.93 5.97
N CYS A 159 -3.77 -6.01 6.04
CA CYS A 159 -3.95 -4.61 5.67
C CYS A 159 -3.68 -4.43 4.17
N VAL A 160 -4.63 -3.88 3.42
CA VAL A 160 -4.51 -3.58 1.98
C VAL A 160 -4.66 -2.07 1.76
N GLY A 161 -3.56 -1.38 1.50
CA GLY A 161 -3.53 0.09 1.38
C GLY A 161 -3.69 0.84 2.70
N ALA A 162 -3.50 0.17 3.85
CA ALA A 162 -3.74 0.73 5.18
C ALA A 162 -2.48 0.74 6.08
N PRO A 163 -1.38 1.40 5.68
CA PRO A 163 -0.11 1.32 6.39
C PRO A 163 -0.16 1.94 7.80
N ARG A 164 -1.03 2.94 8.02
CA ARG A 164 -1.23 3.53 9.35
C ARG A 164 -1.85 2.55 10.33
N LEU A 165 -2.85 1.78 9.89
CA LEU A 165 -3.47 0.74 10.71
C LEU A 165 -2.46 -0.37 11.01
N PHE A 166 -1.70 -0.80 10.00
CA PHE A 166 -0.64 -1.79 10.17
C PHE A 166 0.36 -1.38 11.26
N ASP A 167 0.93 -0.16 11.17
CA ASP A 167 1.86 0.32 12.20
C ASP A 167 1.18 0.46 13.57
N PHE A 168 -0.08 0.90 13.60
CA PHE A 168 -0.81 1.08 14.84
C PHE A 168 -1.05 -0.25 15.56
N LEU A 169 -1.52 -1.27 14.84
CA LEU A 169 -1.74 -2.61 15.38
C LEU A 169 -0.46 -3.12 16.01
N ARG A 170 0.66 -3.10 15.29
CA ARG A 170 1.95 -3.62 15.79
C ARG A 170 2.43 -2.93 17.08
N ILE A 171 2.15 -1.65 17.27
CA ILE A 171 2.48 -0.95 18.53
C ILE A 171 1.58 -1.42 19.67
N HIS A 172 0.28 -1.58 19.40
CA HIS A 172 -0.72 -1.85 20.43
C HIS A 172 -0.81 -3.34 20.76
N THR A 173 -0.32 -4.20 19.88
CA THR A 173 -0.37 -5.66 19.99
C THR A 173 0.92 -6.26 20.54
N GLU A 174 2.06 -5.55 20.46
CA GLU A 174 3.40 -6.07 20.87
C GLU A 174 3.42 -6.66 22.30
N ASP A 175 2.55 -6.21 23.23
CA ASP A 175 2.48 -6.73 24.60
C ASP A 175 1.06 -7.06 25.13
N LYS A 176 0.00 -6.82 24.36
CA LYS A 176 -1.39 -6.84 24.88
C LYS A 176 -2.36 -7.76 24.16
N TYR A 177 -2.13 -8.02 22.88
CA TYR A 177 -3.12 -8.72 22.05
C TYR A 177 -2.38 -9.45 20.94
N ASP A 178 -2.51 -10.76 20.87
CA ASP A 178 -1.79 -11.59 19.89
C ASP A 178 -2.45 -11.44 18.52
N VAL A 179 -2.06 -10.40 17.77
CA VAL A 179 -2.50 -10.17 16.39
C VAL A 179 -1.35 -10.24 15.42
N THR A 180 -1.49 -11.15 14.47
CA THR A 180 -0.61 -11.26 13.32
C THR A 180 -1.08 -10.30 12.23
N THR A 181 -0.18 -9.47 11.73
CA THR A 181 -0.49 -8.47 10.71
C THR A 181 0.40 -8.60 9.50
N PHE A 182 -0.15 -8.41 8.30
CA PHE A 182 0.62 -8.29 7.06
C PHE A 182 0.11 -7.10 6.25
N LEU A 183 1.00 -6.41 5.52
CA LEU A 183 0.66 -5.24 4.70
C LEU A 183 0.89 -5.48 3.21
N LEU A 184 -0.13 -5.16 2.43
CA LEU A 184 -0.07 -5.02 0.97
C LEU A 184 -0.29 -3.55 0.62
N ASP A 185 0.67 -2.93 -0.03
CA ASP A 185 0.55 -1.53 -0.46
C ASP A 185 1.33 -1.28 -1.76
N ILE A 186 0.89 -0.32 -2.56
CA ILE A 186 1.56 0.04 -3.81
C ILE A 186 2.78 0.96 -3.57
N ASP A 187 2.82 1.65 -2.43
CA ASP A 187 3.83 2.66 -2.10
C ASP A 187 5.21 2.03 -1.86
N ALA A 188 6.11 2.17 -2.84
CA ALA A 188 7.48 1.68 -2.79
C ALA A 188 8.35 2.31 -1.69
N ARG A 189 7.92 3.44 -1.10
CA ARG A 189 8.67 4.12 -0.04
C ARG A 189 8.59 3.40 1.29
N LEU A 190 7.64 2.46 1.45
CA LEU A 190 7.46 1.67 2.65
C LEU A 190 8.59 0.63 2.77
N PHE A 191 9.45 0.82 3.76
CA PHE A 191 10.68 0.03 3.95
C PHE A 191 10.55 -1.05 5.04
N TYR A 192 9.38 -1.68 5.13
CA TYR A 192 9.15 -2.80 6.04
C TYR A 192 9.99 -4.02 5.67
N ALA A 193 10.13 -4.94 6.62
CA ALA A 193 10.75 -6.22 6.37
C ALA A 193 9.87 -7.08 5.44
N PRO A 194 10.45 -7.86 4.50
CA PRO A 194 9.69 -8.65 3.53
C PRO A 194 8.71 -9.66 4.16
N GLU A 195 8.97 -10.10 5.39
CA GLU A 195 8.15 -11.07 6.11
C GLU A 195 6.77 -10.52 6.51
N VAL A 196 6.60 -9.19 6.51
CA VAL A 196 5.38 -8.52 6.97
C VAL A 196 4.79 -7.56 5.94
N PHE A 197 5.42 -7.45 4.77
CA PHE A 197 5.05 -6.50 3.73
C PHE A 197 5.38 -7.02 2.34
N ALA A 198 4.46 -6.80 1.40
CA ALA A 198 4.75 -6.94 -0.02
C ALA A 198 4.21 -5.74 -0.80
N GLN A 199 5.01 -5.24 -1.75
CA GLN A 199 4.55 -4.22 -2.67
C GLN A 199 3.52 -4.84 -3.62
N PHE A 200 2.31 -4.28 -3.64
CA PHE A 200 1.14 -4.90 -4.25
C PHE A 200 0.18 -3.87 -4.85
N ASN A 201 -0.31 -4.16 -6.06
CA ASN A 201 -1.34 -3.36 -6.70
C ASN A 201 -2.73 -4.01 -6.48
N MET A 202 -3.51 -3.41 -5.60
CA MET A 202 -4.85 -3.90 -5.20
C MET A 202 -5.88 -3.95 -6.33
N LEU A 203 -5.66 -3.30 -7.47
CA LEU A 203 -6.64 -3.25 -8.55
C LEU A 203 -6.51 -4.38 -9.57
N ASN A 204 -5.33 -5.00 -9.66
CA ASN A 204 -5.08 -6.10 -10.60
C ASN A 204 -4.41 -7.30 -9.92
N GLY A 205 -4.17 -7.26 -8.60
CA GLY A 205 -3.57 -8.36 -7.87
C GLY A 205 -2.07 -8.53 -8.10
N HIS A 206 -1.38 -7.54 -8.67
CA HIS A 206 0.02 -7.66 -9.05
C HIS A 206 0.97 -7.45 -7.86
N PHE A 207 1.86 -8.42 -7.63
CA PHE A 207 3.05 -8.28 -6.77
C PHE A 207 4.23 -7.76 -7.58
N PHE A 208 4.90 -6.71 -7.11
CA PHE A 208 6.02 -6.10 -7.83
C PHE A 208 7.35 -6.84 -7.66
N GLU A 209 7.40 -7.76 -6.72
CA GLU A 209 8.45 -8.76 -6.51
C GLU A 209 7.72 -10.09 -6.34
N GLU A 210 7.45 -10.78 -7.45
CA GLU A 210 6.49 -11.88 -7.49
C GLU A 210 6.91 -13.03 -6.56
N ASP A 211 8.15 -13.51 -6.69
CA ASP A 211 8.63 -14.64 -5.90
C ASP A 211 8.62 -14.35 -4.39
N THR A 212 9.16 -13.20 -3.98
CA THR A 212 9.28 -12.85 -2.56
C THR A 212 7.94 -12.42 -1.95
N GLY A 213 7.17 -11.62 -2.68
CA GLY A 213 5.86 -11.13 -2.24
C GLY A 213 4.84 -12.26 -2.12
N CYS A 214 4.77 -13.16 -3.10
CA CYS A 214 3.87 -14.31 -3.06
C CYS A 214 4.27 -15.32 -1.97
N ALA A 215 5.57 -15.56 -1.76
CA ALA A 215 6.05 -16.42 -0.68
C ALA A 215 5.73 -15.83 0.70
N ALA A 216 5.96 -14.52 0.90
CA ALA A 216 5.71 -13.85 2.16
C ALA A 216 4.23 -13.85 2.54
N ILE A 217 3.34 -13.53 1.60
CA ILE A 217 1.89 -13.55 1.87
C ILE A 217 1.38 -14.98 2.10
N SER A 218 1.91 -15.98 1.39
CA SER A 218 1.54 -17.38 1.60
C SER A 218 1.94 -17.86 2.99
N THR A 219 3.17 -17.52 3.41
CA THR A 219 3.66 -17.78 4.78
C THR A 219 2.75 -17.13 5.83
N PHE A 220 2.33 -15.88 5.61
CA PHE A 220 1.37 -15.21 6.48
C PHE A 220 0.03 -15.96 6.54
N PHE A 221 -0.52 -16.39 5.40
CA PHE A 221 -1.79 -17.13 5.36
C PHE A 221 -1.69 -18.49 6.07
N GLU A 222 -0.59 -19.21 5.91
CA GLU A 222 -0.35 -20.48 6.60
C GLU A 222 -0.21 -20.29 8.12
N ALA A 223 0.39 -19.19 8.56
CA ALA A 223 0.49 -18.83 9.96
C ALA A 223 -0.84 -18.36 10.58
N CYS A 224 -1.82 -17.94 9.75
CA CYS A 224 -3.10 -17.43 10.23
C CYS A 224 -3.90 -18.53 10.93
N ASN A 225 -4.02 -18.39 12.25
CA ASN A 225 -4.84 -19.25 13.08
C ASN A 225 -6.00 -18.45 13.70
N GLY A 226 -7.17 -19.07 13.82
CA GLY A 226 -8.37 -18.39 14.33
C GLY A 226 -8.85 -17.25 13.43
N ARG A 227 -9.49 -16.25 14.04
CA ARG A 227 -10.34 -15.32 13.30
C ARG A 227 -9.55 -14.29 12.50
N SER A 228 -9.85 -14.20 11.22
CA SER A 228 -9.08 -13.38 10.27
C SER A 228 -9.94 -12.32 9.58
N ILE A 229 -9.36 -11.15 9.29
CA ILE A 229 -9.99 -10.06 8.53
C ILE A 229 -9.04 -9.49 7.46
N ILE A 230 -9.60 -9.07 6.33
CA ILE A 230 -8.90 -8.26 5.32
C ILE A 230 -9.40 -6.83 5.44
N PHE A 231 -8.57 -5.93 5.94
CA PHE A 231 -8.89 -4.51 6.04
C PHE A 231 -8.35 -3.76 4.81
N CYS A 232 -9.21 -3.07 4.05
CA CYS A 232 -8.80 -2.35 2.83
C CYS A 232 -9.17 -0.86 2.91
N ASP A 233 -8.19 0.03 2.70
CA ASP A 233 -8.40 1.49 2.52
C ASP A 233 -7.97 1.90 1.10
N PRO A 234 -8.83 1.69 0.09
CA PRO A 234 -8.48 2.04 -1.28
C PRO A 234 -8.62 3.55 -1.51
N PRO A 235 -7.95 4.12 -2.55
CA PRO A 235 -8.18 5.51 -2.94
C PRO A 235 -9.67 5.78 -3.26
N PHE A 236 -10.19 6.95 -2.88
CA PHE A 236 -11.63 7.30 -3.04
C PHE A 236 -12.24 7.11 -4.43
N SER A 237 -11.42 7.18 -5.48
CA SER A 237 -11.84 7.08 -6.87
C SER A 237 -11.48 5.75 -7.52
N VAL A 238 -11.17 4.74 -6.72
CA VAL A 238 -10.78 3.43 -7.21
C VAL A 238 -11.91 2.81 -8.03
N MET A 239 -11.57 2.01 -9.02
CA MET A 239 -12.58 1.19 -9.71
C MET A 239 -12.95 0.01 -8.81
N LEU A 240 -14.19 -0.01 -8.33
CA LEU A 240 -14.64 -0.98 -7.33
C LEU A 240 -14.64 -2.42 -7.85
N GLN A 241 -15.06 -2.66 -9.11
CA GLN A 241 -15.17 -4.01 -9.64
C GLN A 241 -13.81 -4.74 -9.68
N PRO A 242 -12.73 -4.19 -10.29
CA PRO A 242 -11.41 -4.81 -10.21
C PRO A 242 -10.88 -4.99 -8.78
N LEU A 243 -11.13 -4.02 -7.90
CA LEU A 243 -10.77 -4.14 -6.48
C LEU A 243 -11.44 -5.35 -5.82
N MET A 244 -12.75 -5.52 -6.03
CA MET A 244 -13.49 -6.63 -5.44
C MET A 244 -13.03 -7.99 -5.96
N VAL A 245 -12.64 -8.08 -7.24
CA VAL A 245 -12.04 -9.30 -7.81
C VAL A 245 -10.73 -9.64 -7.08
N ALA A 246 -9.83 -8.67 -6.96
CA ALA A 246 -8.55 -8.87 -6.28
C ALA A 246 -8.73 -9.24 -4.80
N LEU A 247 -9.60 -8.53 -4.06
CA LEU A 247 -9.87 -8.84 -2.65
C LEU A 247 -10.56 -10.20 -2.46
N THR A 248 -11.38 -10.63 -3.42
CA THR A 248 -12.01 -11.96 -3.38
C THR A 248 -10.96 -13.05 -3.58
N SER A 249 -10.03 -12.88 -4.51
CA SER A 249 -8.91 -13.80 -4.73
C SER A 249 -8.01 -13.93 -3.49
N LEU A 250 -7.70 -12.80 -2.83
CA LEU A 250 -6.95 -12.80 -1.56
C LEU A 250 -7.70 -13.55 -0.45
N MET A 251 -9.01 -13.32 -0.33
CA MET A 251 -9.86 -14.02 0.64
C MET A 251 -9.90 -15.53 0.38
N GLU A 252 -10.05 -15.96 -0.87
CA GLU A 252 -10.07 -17.38 -1.23
C GLU A 252 -8.72 -18.04 -0.92
N SER A 253 -7.61 -17.36 -1.24
CA SER A 253 -6.26 -17.83 -0.92
C SER A 253 -6.04 -17.96 0.60
N MET A 254 -6.47 -16.95 1.37
CA MET A 254 -6.37 -16.97 2.83
C MET A 254 -7.20 -18.10 3.45
N LYS A 255 -8.41 -18.35 2.94
CA LYS A 255 -9.27 -19.46 3.39
C LYS A 255 -8.71 -20.83 3.05
N LYS A 256 -8.05 -20.96 1.90
CA LYS A 256 -7.46 -22.22 1.45
C LYS A 256 -6.24 -22.61 2.29
N ASN A 257 -5.44 -21.64 2.68
CA ASN A 257 -4.14 -21.88 3.32
C ASN A 257 -4.18 -21.74 4.85
N GLY A 258 -5.15 -20.99 5.40
CA GLY A 258 -5.32 -20.82 6.84
C GLY A 258 -6.18 -21.90 7.49
N THR A 259 -6.08 -22.03 8.82
CA THR A 259 -6.83 -23.04 9.60
C THR A 259 -7.98 -22.47 10.44
N GLY A 260 -8.23 -21.17 10.36
CA GLY A 260 -9.20 -20.46 11.20
C GLY A 260 -10.46 -19.95 10.50
N GLU A 261 -11.43 -19.48 11.30
CA GLU A 261 -12.65 -18.84 10.78
C GLU A 261 -12.33 -17.50 10.09
N PHE A 262 -12.93 -17.26 8.93
CA PHE A 262 -12.78 -15.99 8.22
C PHE A 262 -13.97 -15.08 8.49
N LEU A 263 -13.74 -13.94 9.17
CA LEU A 263 -14.74 -12.88 9.20
C LEU A 263 -14.64 -12.07 7.91
N ARG A 264 -15.73 -12.09 7.15
CA ARG A 264 -15.86 -11.27 5.94
C ARG A 264 -16.07 -9.82 6.33
N GLY A 265 -15.00 -9.10 6.60
CA GLY A 265 -15.02 -7.66 6.78
C GLY A 265 -14.47 -6.95 5.54
N TYR A 266 -15.32 -6.62 4.57
CA TYR A 266 -14.99 -5.49 3.71
C TYR A 266 -15.53 -4.27 4.44
N ILE A 267 -14.67 -3.39 4.90
CA ILE A 267 -15.11 -2.05 5.25
C ILE A 267 -14.72 -1.14 4.10
N PRO A 268 -15.50 -1.07 3.00
CA PRO A 268 -15.34 0.02 2.07
C PRO A 268 -15.76 1.28 2.84
N PHE A 269 -14.79 2.01 3.41
CA PHE A 269 -15.02 3.37 3.92
C PHE A 269 -15.22 4.32 2.72
N ILE A 270 -16.24 4.03 1.92
CA ILE A 270 -16.85 4.96 1.00
C ILE A 270 -17.99 5.56 1.82
N PHE A 271 -17.86 6.83 2.20
CA PHE A 271 -18.93 7.78 2.61
C PHE A 271 -18.85 8.48 3.97
N PHE A 272 -18.03 8.06 4.93
CA PHE A 272 -17.79 8.93 6.09
C PHE A 272 -16.56 9.80 5.90
N ARG A 273 -16.83 11.11 5.94
CA ARG A 273 -15.90 12.23 5.87
C ARG A 273 -14.63 11.86 6.67
N LYS A 274 -13.52 11.59 5.96
CA LYS A 274 -12.18 11.68 6.54
C LYS A 274 -12.02 13.15 6.92
N LEU A 275 -12.32 13.49 8.17
CA LEU A 275 -12.09 14.80 8.78
C LEU A 275 -10.72 14.78 9.46
#